data_AF-A0A7T4PHT7-F1
#
_entry.id   AF-A0A7T4PHT7-F1
#
_cell.length_a   1.000
_cell.length_b   1.000
_cell.length_c   1.000
_cell.angle_alpha   90.00
_cell.angle_beta   90.00
_cell.angle_gamma   90.00
#
_symmetry.space_group_name_H-M   'P 1'
#
loop_
_entity.id
_entity.type
_entity.pdbx_description
1 polymer ?
#
loop_
_entity_poly.entity_id
_entity_poly.type
_entity_poly.pdbx_seq_one_letter_code
_entity_poly.pdbx_strand_id
1 'polypeptide(L)'
;MTAARHRAPAVRVCVDEAEFEALAGAWRRLYLSCAAATPFQSHAWLSSWWRSYGRPGRLRVVLVGDGDRLIAAAPLTRTRGPVLRPLGGAISDFTDVLIDDAEREAGARALVAGLRRLAGTALIDFGEVRPGACLESVYGLWEGPKRALADSPCLELPPLPMDELLTRLPTPRAQRTRAKIRKLSALGVESRVVPADEVETSLHTLLHLHRLQWEGRKVTSEHLQPRFREHLLRSMRPMVAAGEAVVTEFRLDGEVLAADLTLLSGTLAGGYLYGAHPRLRERKVDVATMLLDAATRHTGGEQRRALSLLRGNEPYKHHWRPDPVTNQRFLLARHRTAPLLAAAAGYTAAREWAKPKLRELRERRGQ
;
A
#
# COMPACT_ATOMS: atom_id res chain seq x y z
N MET A 1 14.87 34.36 -28.17
CA MET A 1 14.33 33.23 -27.37
C MET A 1 15.49 32.30 -27.03
N THR A 2 16.11 32.53 -25.88
CA THR A 2 17.27 31.79 -25.39
C THR A 2 16.80 30.42 -24.90
N ALA A 3 17.28 29.35 -25.55
CA ALA A 3 17.09 27.99 -25.08
C ALA A 3 17.67 27.88 -23.66
N ALA A 4 16.79 27.80 -22.66
CA ALA A 4 17.18 27.54 -21.29
C ALA A 4 17.86 26.17 -21.27
N ARG A 5 19.20 26.16 -21.18
CA ARG A 5 19.99 24.96 -20.93
C ARG A 5 19.37 24.25 -19.72
N HIS A 6 18.64 23.17 -19.94
CA HIS A 6 18.11 22.33 -18.88
C HIS A 6 19.32 21.70 -18.17
N ARG A 7 19.79 22.36 -17.11
CA ARG A 7 20.81 21.83 -16.23
C ARG A 7 20.27 20.52 -15.67
N ALA A 8 21.04 19.44 -15.79
CA ALA A 8 20.63 18.14 -15.25
C ALA A 8 20.23 18.30 -13.78
N PRO A 9 19.10 17.73 -13.35
CA PRO A 9 18.59 17.91 -12.00
C PRO A 9 19.59 17.35 -10.98
N ALA A 10 19.77 18.05 -9.86
CA ALA A 10 20.67 17.61 -8.80
C ALA A 10 20.17 16.31 -8.18
N VAL A 11 21.09 15.37 -7.93
CA VAL A 11 20.78 14.06 -7.32
C VAL A 11 21.58 13.91 -6.03
N ARG A 12 20.88 13.65 -4.94
CA ARG A 12 21.47 13.44 -3.62
C ARG A 12 20.77 12.30 -2.88
N VAL A 13 21.41 11.80 -1.82
CA VAL A 13 20.83 10.78 -0.94
C VAL A 13 20.67 11.38 0.45
N CYS A 14 19.42 11.55 0.88
CA CYS A 14 19.07 11.90 2.25
C CYS A 14 19.26 10.66 3.13
N VAL A 15 20.10 10.81 4.15
CA VAL A 15 20.40 9.78 5.15
C VAL A 15 20.08 10.24 6.57
N ASP A 16 19.82 11.54 6.72
CA ASP A 16 19.46 12.16 7.99
C ASP A 16 17.95 12.11 8.20
N GLU A 17 17.55 11.82 9.43
CA GLU A 17 16.15 11.60 9.78
C GLU A 17 15.40 12.93 9.91
N ALA A 18 16.03 13.96 10.49
CA ALA A 18 15.41 15.27 10.63
C ALA A 18 15.24 15.95 9.26
N GLU A 19 16.22 15.78 8.37
CA GLU A 19 16.12 16.21 6.99
C GLU A 19 14.94 15.51 6.29
N PHE A 20 14.79 14.20 6.42
CA PHE A 20 13.68 13.49 5.79
C PHE A 20 12.32 13.95 6.31
N GLU A 21 12.20 14.23 7.60
CA GLU A 21 10.99 14.79 8.21
C GLU A 21 10.67 16.20 7.67
N ALA A 22 11.69 17.05 7.49
CA ALA A 22 11.52 18.39 6.94
C ALA A 22 11.03 18.42 5.48
N LEU A 23 11.17 17.31 4.74
CA LEU A 23 10.70 17.21 3.35
C LEU A 23 9.17 17.10 3.20
N ALA A 24 8.39 17.06 4.28
CA ALA A 24 6.94 16.83 4.21
C ALA A 24 6.22 17.69 3.16
N GLY A 25 6.51 19.00 3.10
CA GLY A 25 5.89 19.91 2.13
C GLY A 25 6.30 19.64 0.68
N ALA A 26 7.61 19.50 0.42
CA ALA A 26 8.13 19.22 -0.91
C ALA A 26 7.72 17.83 -1.43
N TRP A 27 7.73 16.84 -0.54
CA TRP A 27 7.27 15.49 -0.82
C TRP A 27 5.79 15.44 -1.17
N ARG A 28 4.95 16.19 -0.44
CA ARG A 28 3.52 16.28 -0.73
C ARG A 28 3.25 16.85 -2.12
N ARG A 29 3.98 17.89 -2.54
CA ARG A 29 3.86 18.43 -3.91
C ARG A 29 4.22 17.38 -4.96
N LEU A 30 5.34 16.69 -4.77
CA LEU A 30 5.78 15.61 -5.66
C LEU A 30 4.76 14.45 -5.70
N TYR A 31 4.24 14.05 -4.54
CA TYR A 31 3.22 13.00 -4.41
C TYR A 31 1.96 13.34 -5.20
N LEU A 32 1.46 14.58 -5.10
CA LEU A 32 0.28 15.04 -5.84
C LEU A 32 0.52 15.17 -7.34
N SER A 33 1.75 15.43 -7.78
CA SER A 33 2.13 15.49 -9.21
C SER A 33 2.42 14.11 -9.85
N CYS A 34 2.31 13.03 -9.08
CA CYS A 34 2.65 11.68 -9.53
C CYS A 34 1.37 10.82 -9.58
N ALA A 35 0.73 10.69 -10.75
CA ALA A 35 -0.54 9.97 -10.90
C ALA A 35 -0.44 8.47 -10.52
N ALA A 36 0.75 7.88 -10.63
CA ALA A 36 1.01 6.49 -10.24
C ALA A 36 1.14 6.30 -8.72
N ALA A 37 1.19 7.37 -7.93
CA ALA A 37 1.40 7.28 -6.49
C ALA A 37 0.25 6.54 -5.80
N THR A 38 0.61 5.63 -4.89
CA THR A 38 -0.34 4.98 -3.98
C THR A 38 -0.20 5.59 -2.58
N PRO A 39 -1.17 5.37 -1.67
CA PRO A 39 -1.14 5.98 -0.32
C PRO A 39 0.13 5.62 0.46
N PHE A 40 0.76 4.50 0.11
CA PHE A 40 2.00 4.01 0.71
C PHE A 40 3.25 4.82 0.35
N GLN A 41 3.16 5.75 -0.61
CA GLN A 41 4.22 6.71 -0.93
C GLN A 41 3.98 8.09 -0.29
N SER A 42 2.90 8.28 0.47
CA SER A 42 2.68 9.50 1.25
C SER A 42 3.83 9.73 2.25
N HIS A 43 4.22 10.98 2.43
CA HIS A 43 5.26 11.32 3.41
C HIS A 43 4.83 10.89 4.82
N ALA A 44 3.57 11.10 5.19
CA ALA A 44 3.04 10.75 6.51
C ALA A 44 3.12 9.24 6.79
N TRP A 45 2.87 8.41 5.76
CA TRP A 45 3.05 6.96 5.84
C TRP A 45 4.53 6.60 6.03
N LEU A 46 5.39 7.12 5.15
CA LEU A 46 6.80 6.76 5.09
C LEU A 46 7.61 7.23 6.32
N SER A 47 7.38 8.46 6.77
CA SER A 47 7.99 9.03 7.98
C SER A 47 7.54 8.29 9.24
N SER A 48 6.24 8.03 9.36
CA SER A 48 5.72 7.24 10.46
C SER A 48 6.29 5.82 10.47
N TRP A 49 6.37 5.17 9.31
CA TRP A 49 6.98 3.86 9.20
C TRP A 49 8.44 3.89 9.64
N TRP A 50 9.21 4.90 9.19
CA TRP A 50 10.60 5.04 9.59
C TRP A 50 10.76 5.16 11.11
N ARG A 51 9.96 5.99 11.78
CA ARG A 51 10.03 6.14 13.24
C ARG A 51 9.67 4.86 14.00
N SER A 52 8.79 4.01 13.46
CA SER A 52 8.34 2.77 14.13
C SER A 52 9.15 1.51 13.76
N TYR A 53 9.73 1.48 12.56
CA TYR A 53 10.39 0.28 12.00
C TYR A 53 11.84 0.53 11.58
N GLY A 54 12.20 1.78 11.34
CA GLY A 54 13.52 2.22 10.91
C GLY A 54 14.60 1.90 11.94
N ARG A 55 15.84 2.02 11.49
CA ARG A 55 17.02 1.82 12.33
C ARG A 55 18.04 2.91 12.01
N PRO A 56 18.62 3.57 13.02
CA PRO A 56 19.57 4.64 12.80
C PRO A 56 20.65 4.28 11.77
N GLY A 57 20.98 5.22 10.91
CA GLY A 57 22.00 5.08 9.87
C GLY A 57 21.59 4.23 8.64
N ARG A 58 20.35 3.71 8.58
CA ARG A 58 19.88 2.88 7.46
C ARG A 58 19.00 3.60 6.44
N LEU A 59 18.61 4.85 6.69
CA LEU A 59 17.77 5.64 5.79
C LEU A 59 18.52 5.96 4.50
N ARG A 60 17.95 5.69 3.33
CA ARG A 60 18.56 5.98 2.03
C ARG A 60 17.49 6.50 1.08
N VAL A 61 17.15 7.77 1.18
CA VAL A 61 16.15 8.36 0.29
C VAL A 61 16.87 9.09 -0.85
N VAL A 62 16.76 8.58 -2.07
CA VAL A 62 17.29 9.29 -3.25
C VAL A 62 16.34 10.44 -3.56
N LEU A 63 16.88 11.65 -3.70
CA LEU A 63 16.13 12.85 -4.02
C LEU A 63 16.69 13.46 -5.29
N VAL A 64 15.78 13.87 -6.16
CA VAL A 64 16.09 14.54 -7.43
C VAL A 64 15.38 15.88 -7.46
N GLY A 65 16.14 16.95 -7.65
CA GLY A 65 15.65 18.32 -7.60
C GLY A 65 16.49 19.19 -6.67
N ASP A 66 15.99 20.36 -6.36
CA ASP A 66 16.68 21.33 -5.49
C ASP A 66 15.73 21.88 -4.43
N GLY A 67 16.16 21.82 -3.17
CA GLY A 67 15.38 22.22 -2.00
C GLY A 67 13.93 21.77 -2.05
N ASP A 68 13.03 22.76 -2.19
CA ASP A 68 11.59 22.59 -2.22
C ASP A 68 11.01 22.05 -3.54
N ARG A 69 11.80 22.00 -4.61
CA ARG A 69 11.36 21.50 -5.92
C ARG A 69 11.93 20.10 -6.17
N LEU A 70 11.27 19.10 -5.59
CA LEU A 70 11.53 17.70 -5.92
C LEU A 70 10.78 17.32 -7.19
N ILE A 71 11.47 16.69 -8.14
CA ILE A 71 10.87 16.12 -9.36
C ILE A 71 10.87 14.59 -9.34
N ALA A 72 11.67 13.97 -8.46
CA ALA A 72 11.62 12.54 -8.22
C ALA A 72 12.20 12.15 -6.85
N ALA A 73 11.74 11.03 -6.30
CA ALA A 73 12.27 10.47 -5.06
C ALA A 73 12.18 8.95 -5.04
N ALA A 74 13.18 8.27 -4.48
CA ALA A 74 13.14 6.83 -4.19
C ALA A 74 13.32 6.59 -2.68
N PRO A 75 12.24 6.31 -1.93
CA PRO A 75 12.32 6.05 -0.50
C PRO A 75 12.85 4.64 -0.23
N LEU A 76 14.12 4.51 0.16
CA LEU A 76 14.73 3.22 0.51
C LEU A 76 15.26 3.19 1.95
N THR A 77 15.42 1.97 2.45
CA THR A 77 16.12 1.66 3.69
C THR A 77 17.06 0.48 3.51
N ARG A 78 18.20 0.52 4.19
CA ARG A 78 19.15 -0.58 4.24
C ARG A 78 18.66 -1.68 5.17
N THR A 79 18.77 -2.92 4.71
CA THR A 79 18.56 -4.10 5.54
C THR A 79 19.79 -4.39 6.42
N ARG A 80 19.79 -5.49 7.19
CA ARG A 80 21.01 -5.93 7.88
C ARG A 80 22.13 -6.33 6.90
N GLY A 81 21.77 -6.81 5.72
CA GLY A 81 22.72 -7.19 4.65
C GLY A 81 22.95 -6.07 3.64
N PRO A 82 23.71 -6.34 2.57
CA PRO A 82 23.95 -5.41 1.46
C PRO A 82 22.73 -5.35 0.52
N VAL A 83 21.55 -5.06 1.07
CA VAL A 83 20.30 -4.92 0.30
C VAL A 83 19.57 -3.66 0.76
N LEU A 84 19.10 -2.88 -0.20
CA LEU A 84 18.21 -1.74 -0.02
C LEU A 84 16.81 -2.14 -0.47
N ARG A 85 15.82 -1.81 0.36
CA ARG A 85 14.40 -2.10 0.13
C ARG A 85 13.57 -0.84 0.27
N PRO A 86 12.36 -0.80 -0.31
CA PRO A 86 11.45 0.33 -0.14
C PRO A 86 11.16 0.62 1.33
N LEU A 87 11.09 1.89 1.67
CA LEU A 87 10.53 2.36 2.93
C LEU A 87 9.03 1.99 2.96
N GLY A 88 8.50 1.64 4.13
CA GLY A 88 7.13 1.11 4.27
C GLY A 88 7.07 -0.42 4.48
N GLY A 89 8.11 -1.14 4.07
CA GLY A 89 8.34 -2.55 4.41
C GLY A 89 7.15 -3.48 4.15
N ALA A 90 7.03 -4.53 4.96
CA ALA A 90 6.04 -5.58 4.74
C ALA A 90 4.58 -5.16 4.97
N ILE A 91 4.34 -4.01 5.61
CA ILE A 91 2.98 -3.52 5.91
C ILE A 91 2.43 -2.62 4.80
N SER A 92 3.23 -2.31 3.78
CA SER A 92 2.80 -1.60 2.58
C SER A 92 2.48 -2.62 1.49
N ASP A 93 1.30 -2.51 0.87
CA ASP A 93 0.88 -3.45 -0.18
C ASP A 93 1.34 -3.03 -1.57
N PHE A 94 1.70 -1.75 -1.74
CA PHE A 94 2.33 -1.24 -2.94
C PHE A 94 3.55 -0.40 -2.58
N THR A 95 4.63 -0.57 -3.32
CA THR A 95 5.83 0.28 -3.23
C THR A 95 6.17 0.86 -4.59
N ASP A 96 6.68 2.09 -4.58
CA ASP A 96 7.13 2.76 -5.80
C ASP A 96 8.16 3.85 -5.47
N VAL A 97 8.79 4.37 -6.52
CA VAL A 97 9.41 5.69 -6.52
C VAL A 97 8.33 6.73 -6.86
N LEU A 98 8.58 7.99 -6.55
CA LEU A 98 7.76 9.11 -7.02
C LEU A 98 8.50 9.83 -8.13
N ILE A 99 7.79 10.18 -9.19
CA ILE A 99 8.30 11.03 -10.28
C ILE A 99 7.18 11.98 -10.68
N ASP A 100 7.50 13.26 -10.77
CA ASP A 100 6.61 14.28 -11.33
C ASP A 100 6.25 13.89 -12.77
N ASP A 101 4.97 13.77 -13.09
CA ASP A 101 4.49 13.31 -14.39
C ASP A 101 4.96 14.24 -15.53
N ALA A 102 5.09 15.55 -15.28
CA ALA A 102 5.58 16.49 -16.27
C ALA A 102 7.09 16.32 -16.57
N GLU A 103 7.83 15.70 -15.65
CA GLU A 103 9.29 15.51 -15.73
C GLU A 103 9.66 14.02 -15.76
N ARG A 104 8.73 13.14 -16.16
CA ARG A 104 8.83 11.67 -16.02
C ARG A 104 10.15 11.10 -16.53
N GLU A 105 10.56 11.49 -17.73
CA GLU A 105 11.77 10.99 -18.38
C GLU A 105 13.05 11.51 -17.71
N ALA A 106 13.08 12.81 -17.37
CA ALA A 106 14.21 13.44 -16.69
C ALA A 106 14.38 12.91 -15.26
N GLY A 107 13.27 12.79 -14.51
CA GLY A 107 13.23 12.22 -13.17
C GLY A 107 13.67 10.76 -13.13
N ALA A 108 13.18 9.93 -14.06
CA ALA A 108 13.59 8.52 -14.14
C ALA A 108 15.10 8.37 -14.41
N ARG A 109 15.66 9.12 -15.37
CA ARG A 109 17.10 9.12 -15.65
C ARG A 109 17.92 9.53 -14.42
N ALA A 110 17.49 10.59 -13.73
CA ALA A 110 18.17 11.08 -12.55
C ALA A 110 18.10 10.10 -11.37
N LEU A 111 16.95 9.44 -11.17
CA LEU A 111 16.82 8.35 -10.21
C LEU A 111 17.75 7.18 -10.54
N VAL A 112 17.86 6.77 -11.82
CA VAL A 112 18.83 5.75 -12.24
C VAL A 112 20.24 6.17 -11.82
N ALA A 113 20.65 7.42 -12.04
CA ALA A 113 21.97 7.91 -11.64
C ALA A 113 22.20 7.79 -10.11
N GLY A 114 21.22 8.18 -9.29
CA GLY A 114 21.29 8.05 -7.83
C GLY A 114 21.30 6.60 -7.35
N LEU A 115 20.40 5.77 -7.88
CA LEU A 115 20.29 4.36 -7.55
C LEU A 115 21.52 3.56 -7.96
N ARG A 116 22.19 3.90 -9.08
CA ARG A 116 23.46 3.26 -9.50
C ARG A 116 24.58 3.45 -8.48
N ARG A 117 24.65 4.62 -7.83
CA ARG A 117 25.62 4.89 -6.76
C ARG A 117 25.38 3.95 -5.58
N LEU A 118 24.13 3.83 -5.14
CA LEU A 118 23.72 2.94 -4.06
C LEU A 118 23.91 1.45 -4.41
N ALA A 119 23.50 1.07 -5.62
CA ALA A 119 23.62 -0.28 -6.18
C ALA A 119 25.07 -0.74 -6.32
N GLY A 120 26.01 0.17 -6.15
CA GLY A 120 27.41 -0.15 -6.04
C GLY A 120 27.74 -1.02 -4.81
N THR A 121 27.10 -0.77 -3.68
CA THR A 121 27.43 -1.47 -2.43
C THR A 121 26.33 -2.39 -1.93
N ALA A 122 25.19 -2.40 -2.61
CA ALA A 122 24.02 -3.16 -2.21
C ALA A 122 23.18 -3.56 -3.43
N LEU A 123 22.39 -4.61 -3.31
CA LEU A 123 21.29 -4.88 -4.22
C LEU A 123 20.16 -3.88 -3.97
N ILE A 124 19.56 -3.33 -5.02
CA ILE A 124 18.25 -2.67 -4.90
C ILE A 124 17.18 -3.72 -5.15
N ASP A 125 16.36 -3.98 -4.15
CA ASP A 125 15.33 -5.01 -4.12
C ASP A 125 13.96 -4.35 -3.87
N PHE A 126 13.32 -3.93 -4.95
CA PHE A 126 12.00 -3.29 -4.93
C PHE A 126 10.94 -4.35 -5.19
N GLY A 127 10.21 -4.77 -4.15
CA GLY A 127 9.08 -5.69 -4.26
C GLY A 127 7.74 -4.97 -4.16
N GLU A 128 6.65 -5.67 -4.44
CA GLU A 128 5.28 -5.15 -4.36
C GLU A 128 5.03 -3.90 -5.23
N VAL A 129 5.62 -3.87 -6.42
CA VAL A 129 5.50 -2.75 -7.37
C VAL A 129 4.28 -3.00 -8.25
N ARG A 130 3.29 -2.10 -8.24
CA ARG A 130 2.07 -2.25 -9.04
C ARG A 130 2.36 -2.02 -10.53
N PRO A 131 1.71 -2.73 -11.46
CA PRO A 131 1.77 -2.38 -12.89
C PRO A 131 1.41 -0.91 -13.14
N GLY A 132 2.21 -0.23 -13.97
CA GLY A 132 2.08 1.21 -14.24
C GLY A 132 2.83 2.13 -13.26
N ALA A 133 3.55 1.55 -12.30
CA ALA A 133 4.41 2.28 -11.36
C ALA A 133 5.53 3.07 -12.05
N CYS A 134 5.99 4.14 -11.39
CA CYS A 134 7.15 4.94 -11.79
C CYS A 134 8.44 4.13 -11.92
N LEU A 135 8.59 3.11 -11.08
CA LEU A 135 9.78 2.26 -11.10
C LEU A 135 9.95 1.49 -12.41
N GLU A 136 8.89 1.23 -13.18
CA GLU A 136 9.02 0.60 -14.51
C GLU A 136 9.88 1.45 -15.46
N SER A 137 9.74 2.79 -15.40
CA SER A 137 10.57 3.71 -16.18
C SER A 137 12.05 3.66 -15.73
N VAL A 138 12.30 3.57 -14.43
CA VAL A 138 13.64 3.41 -13.86
C VAL A 138 14.25 2.06 -14.27
N TYR A 139 13.46 0.98 -14.23
CA TYR A 139 13.88 -0.36 -14.66
C TYR A 139 14.22 -0.39 -16.16
N GLY A 140 13.39 0.23 -17.00
CA GLY A 140 13.60 0.32 -18.44
C GLY A 140 14.95 0.97 -18.78
N LEU A 141 15.26 2.09 -18.11
CA LEU A 141 16.50 2.85 -18.28
C LEU A 141 17.73 2.23 -17.57
N TRP A 142 17.56 1.17 -16.78
CA TRP A 142 18.68 0.57 -16.06
C TRP A 142 19.61 -0.23 -16.99
N GLU A 143 20.87 0.19 -17.04
CA GLU A 143 21.94 -0.53 -17.75
C GLU A 143 22.77 -1.41 -16.81
N GLY A 144 22.81 -2.72 -17.08
CA GLY A 144 23.57 -3.70 -16.29
C GLY A 144 22.67 -4.77 -15.67
N PRO A 145 23.19 -5.56 -14.72
CA PRO A 145 22.45 -6.69 -14.14
C PRO A 145 21.11 -6.23 -13.52
N LYS A 146 20.01 -6.72 -14.09
CA LYS A 146 18.65 -6.49 -13.60
C LYS A 146 17.77 -7.71 -13.81
N ARG A 147 16.74 -7.87 -12.98
CA ARG A 147 15.74 -8.94 -13.11
C ARG A 147 14.38 -8.43 -12.66
N ALA A 148 13.35 -8.70 -13.46
CA ALA A 148 11.96 -8.56 -13.06
C ALA A 148 11.41 -9.95 -12.68
N LEU A 149 10.63 -10.00 -11.61
CA LEU A 149 9.95 -11.19 -11.09
C LEU A 149 8.49 -10.83 -10.81
N ALA A 150 7.61 -11.82 -10.80
CA ALA A 150 6.29 -11.65 -10.21
C ALA A 150 6.41 -11.56 -8.68
N ASP A 151 5.51 -10.81 -8.06
CA ASP A 151 5.35 -10.71 -6.62
C ASP A 151 3.89 -11.04 -6.23
N SER A 152 3.37 -10.44 -5.16
CA SER A 152 2.06 -10.82 -4.65
C SER A 152 0.91 -10.49 -5.61
N PRO A 153 -0.11 -11.37 -5.73
CA PRO A 153 -1.34 -11.05 -6.42
C PRO A 153 -2.17 -10.04 -5.60
N CYS A 154 -2.73 -9.07 -6.32
CA CYS A 154 -3.77 -8.17 -5.85
C CYS A 154 -5.04 -8.39 -6.67
N LEU A 155 -6.17 -7.94 -6.14
CA LEU A 155 -7.48 -8.06 -6.78
C LEU A 155 -8.12 -6.68 -6.84
N GLU A 156 -8.56 -6.28 -8.03
CA GLU A 156 -9.15 -4.97 -8.25
C GLU A 156 -10.57 -5.09 -8.81
N LEU A 157 -11.44 -4.20 -8.36
CA LEU A 157 -12.77 -4.03 -8.87
C LEU A 157 -12.82 -2.71 -9.64
N PRO A 158 -13.62 -2.64 -10.72
CA PRO A 158 -13.79 -1.41 -11.48
C PRO A 158 -14.35 -0.31 -10.57
N PRO A 159 -14.08 0.96 -10.88
CA PRO A 159 -14.45 2.10 -10.06
C PRO A 159 -15.94 2.43 -10.23
N LEU A 160 -16.77 1.54 -9.73
CA LEU A 160 -18.22 1.58 -9.85
C LEU A 160 -18.86 1.62 -8.47
N PRO A 161 -19.99 2.32 -8.31
CA PRO A 161 -20.78 2.24 -7.10
C PRO A 161 -21.31 0.82 -6.88
N MET A 162 -21.70 0.51 -5.63
CA MET A 162 -22.15 -0.83 -5.25
C MET A 162 -23.25 -1.37 -6.18
N ASP A 163 -24.28 -0.60 -6.49
CA ASP A 163 -25.40 -1.09 -7.32
C ASP A 163 -24.95 -1.51 -8.73
N GLU A 164 -23.99 -0.79 -9.32
CA GLU A 164 -23.40 -1.13 -10.62
C GLU A 164 -22.49 -2.36 -10.51
N LEU A 165 -21.68 -2.47 -9.46
CA LEU A 165 -20.87 -3.68 -9.20
C LEU A 165 -21.74 -4.93 -9.10
N LEU A 166 -22.93 -4.83 -8.51
CA LEU A 166 -23.87 -5.95 -8.39
C LEU A 166 -24.41 -6.43 -9.74
N THR A 167 -24.46 -5.58 -10.76
CA THR A 167 -24.91 -6.00 -12.11
C THR A 167 -23.91 -6.95 -12.80
N ARG A 168 -22.63 -6.94 -12.38
CA ARG A 168 -21.57 -7.84 -12.88
C ARG A 168 -21.67 -9.27 -12.31
N LEU A 169 -22.47 -9.45 -11.26
CA LEU A 169 -22.64 -10.73 -10.56
C LEU A 169 -23.84 -11.50 -11.12
N PRO A 170 -23.85 -12.84 -11.03
CA PRO A 170 -25.05 -13.63 -11.36
C PRO A 170 -26.27 -13.16 -10.55
N THR A 171 -27.45 -13.10 -11.17
CA THR A 171 -28.69 -12.54 -10.59
C THR A 171 -28.99 -13.04 -9.17
N PRO A 172 -28.92 -14.35 -8.84
CA PRO A 172 -29.20 -14.82 -7.48
C PRO A 172 -28.23 -14.24 -6.44
N ARG A 173 -26.96 -14.05 -6.82
CA ARG A 173 -25.93 -13.47 -5.96
C ARG A 173 -26.17 -11.99 -5.74
N ALA A 174 -26.44 -11.25 -6.83
CA ALA A 174 -26.74 -9.82 -6.77
C ALA A 174 -27.94 -9.55 -5.84
N GLN A 175 -29.03 -10.30 -6.00
CA GLN A 175 -30.22 -10.20 -5.13
C GLN A 175 -29.90 -10.49 -3.66
N ARG A 176 -29.11 -11.54 -3.39
CA ARG A 176 -28.67 -11.88 -2.03
C ARG A 176 -27.83 -10.76 -1.41
N THR A 177 -26.93 -10.14 -2.16
CA THR A 177 -26.13 -9.03 -1.68
C THR A 177 -26.97 -7.78 -1.43
N ARG A 178 -27.92 -7.43 -2.32
CA ARG A 178 -28.89 -6.34 -2.05
C ARG A 178 -29.69 -6.58 -0.79
N ALA A 179 -30.12 -7.82 -0.54
CA ALA A 179 -30.82 -8.18 0.68
C ALA A 179 -29.94 -8.00 1.93
N LYS A 180 -28.64 -8.32 1.85
CA LYS A 180 -27.68 -8.07 2.95
C LYS A 180 -27.53 -6.58 3.23
N ILE A 181 -27.42 -5.74 2.19
CA ILE A 181 -27.31 -4.28 2.34
C ILE A 181 -28.59 -3.70 2.95
N ARG A 182 -29.77 -4.04 2.43
CA ARG A 182 -31.06 -3.61 3.01
C ARG A 182 -31.22 -4.03 4.48
N LYS A 183 -30.69 -5.20 4.83
CA LYS A 183 -30.70 -5.68 6.21
C LYS A 183 -29.84 -4.81 7.15
N LEU A 184 -28.76 -4.21 6.67
CA LEU A 184 -27.96 -3.27 7.48
C LEU A 184 -28.85 -2.10 7.92
N SER A 185 -29.54 -1.47 6.97
CA SER A 185 -30.47 -0.36 7.24
C SER A 185 -31.64 -0.80 8.12
N ALA A 186 -32.24 -1.96 7.87
CA ALA A 186 -33.35 -2.49 8.67
C ALA A 186 -32.94 -2.82 10.12
N LEU A 187 -31.67 -3.15 10.35
CA LEU A 187 -31.12 -3.34 11.69
C LEU A 187 -30.75 -2.02 12.38
N GLY A 188 -30.79 -0.88 11.67
CA GLY A 188 -30.36 0.41 12.22
C GLY A 188 -28.84 0.58 12.27
N VAL A 189 -28.10 -0.09 11.38
CA VAL A 189 -26.64 0.13 11.27
C VAL A 189 -26.39 1.46 10.56
N GLU A 190 -25.77 2.40 11.27
CA GLU A 190 -25.41 3.72 10.75
C GLU A 190 -23.91 3.79 10.47
N SER A 191 -23.51 4.37 9.33
CA SER A 191 -22.10 4.61 9.02
C SER A 191 -21.75 6.08 9.15
N ARG A 192 -20.65 6.40 9.85
CA ARG A 192 -20.12 7.76 10.02
C ARG A 192 -18.67 7.82 9.55
N VAL A 193 -18.38 8.74 8.64
CA VAL A 193 -17.00 9.11 8.30
C VAL A 193 -16.43 9.94 9.44
N VAL A 194 -15.27 9.53 9.96
CA VAL A 194 -14.64 10.15 11.13
C VAL A 194 -13.80 11.35 10.68
N PRO A 195 -14.01 12.55 11.26
CA PRO A 195 -13.19 13.73 10.96
C PRO A 195 -11.78 13.60 11.55
N ALA A 196 -10.82 14.34 10.97
CA ALA A 196 -9.39 14.15 11.25
C ALA A 196 -8.98 14.32 12.73
N ASP A 197 -9.70 15.14 13.49
CA ASP A 197 -9.49 15.38 14.92
C ASP A 197 -9.98 14.22 15.81
N GLU A 198 -10.94 13.41 15.34
CA GLU A 198 -11.46 12.24 16.04
C GLU A 198 -10.77 10.92 15.64
N VAL A 199 -9.93 10.93 14.59
CA VAL A 199 -9.29 9.74 14.01
C VAL A 199 -8.50 8.92 15.03
N GLU A 200 -7.78 9.56 15.95
CA GLU A 200 -6.96 8.85 16.94
C GLU A 200 -7.82 7.96 17.86
N THR A 201 -8.91 8.53 18.38
CA THR A 201 -9.90 7.81 19.19
C THR A 201 -10.52 6.66 18.41
N SER A 202 -10.94 6.90 17.17
CA SER A 202 -11.55 5.87 16.33
C SER A 202 -10.57 4.74 15.99
N LEU A 203 -9.29 5.04 15.79
CA LEU A 203 -8.25 4.03 15.56
C LEU A 203 -7.98 3.17 16.78
N HIS A 204 -8.07 3.73 18.00
CA HIS A 204 -8.03 2.91 19.21
C HIS A 204 -9.16 1.90 19.24
N THR A 205 -10.39 2.34 18.93
CA THR A 205 -11.57 1.48 18.81
C THR A 205 -11.37 0.42 17.72
N LEU A 206 -10.93 0.81 16.53
CA LEU A 206 -10.65 -0.09 15.42
C LEU A 206 -9.65 -1.18 15.81
N LEU A 207 -8.52 -0.82 16.42
CA LEU A 207 -7.50 -1.78 16.85
C LEU A 207 -7.96 -2.67 18.01
N HIS A 208 -8.84 -2.18 18.87
CA HIS A 208 -9.50 -3.02 19.88
C HIS A 208 -10.43 -4.04 19.24
N LEU A 209 -11.36 -3.60 18.38
CA LEU A 209 -12.28 -4.46 17.65
C LEU A 209 -11.56 -5.44 16.72
N HIS A 210 -10.42 -5.02 16.14
CA HIS A 210 -9.58 -5.89 15.33
C HIS A 210 -8.97 -7.02 16.15
N ARG A 211 -8.55 -6.76 17.39
CA ARG A 211 -8.07 -7.83 18.28
C ARG A 211 -9.21 -8.77 18.67
N LEU A 212 -10.33 -8.19 19.11
CA LEU A 212 -11.51 -8.93 19.57
C LEU A 212 -12.04 -9.92 18.50
N GLN A 213 -12.15 -9.50 17.24
CA GLN A 213 -12.69 -10.37 16.17
C GLN A 213 -11.84 -11.62 15.87
N TRP A 214 -10.57 -11.60 16.30
CA TRP A 214 -9.60 -12.67 16.03
C TRP A 214 -9.21 -13.44 17.30
N GLU A 215 -9.82 -13.18 18.45
CA GLU A 215 -9.61 -14.01 19.64
C GLU A 215 -9.96 -15.48 19.35
N GLY A 216 -9.06 -16.39 19.78
CA GLY A 216 -9.17 -17.82 19.47
C GLY A 216 -8.98 -18.19 17.99
N ARG A 217 -8.57 -17.24 17.13
CA ARG A 217 -8.38 -17.44 15.68
C ARG A 217 -7.02 -16.90 15.23
N LYS A 218 -6.61 -17.30 14.02
CA LYS A 218 -5.35 -16.83 13.45
C LYS A 218 -5.50 -15.40 12.92
N VAL A 219 -4.67 -14.48 13.42
CA VAL A 219 -4.49 -13.11 12.93
C VAL A 219 -3.08 -12.91 12.39
N THR A 220 -2.90 -11.90 11.54
CA THR A 220 -1.56 -11.42 11.16
C THR A 220 -0.84 -10.93 12.41
N SER A 221 0.26 -11.60 12.79
CA SER A 221 1.00 -11.31 14.03
C SER A 221 1.51 -9.87 14.12
N GLU A 222 1.80 -9.24 12.98
CA GLU A 222 2.22 -7.84 12.90
C GLU A 222 1.14 -6.88 13.40
N HIS A 223 -0.14 -7.17 13.18
CA HIS A 223 -1.24 -6.28 13.59
C HIS A 223 -1.37 -6.17 15.11
N LEU A 224 -0.77 -7.11 15.85
CA LEU A 224 -0.76 -7.12 17.30
C LEU A 224 0.45 -6.39 17.91
N GLN A 225 1.39 -5.93 17.08
CA GLN A 225 2.63 -5.34 17.57
C GLN A 225 2.45 -3.86 17.94
N PRO A 226 3.09 -3.37 19.03
CA PRO A 226 3.04 -1.95 19.41
C PRO A 226 3.48 -1.01 18.29
N ARG A 227 4.54 -1.37 17.56
CA ARG A 227 5.07 -0.59 16.43
C ARG A 227 4.05 -0.37 15.30
N PHE A 228 3.15 -1.34 15.06
CA PHE A 228 2.11 -1.23 14.05
C PHE A 228 1.03 -0.25 14.51
N ARG A 229 0.59 -0.35 15.77
CA ARG A 229 -0.33 0.61 16.40
C ARG A 229 0.24 2.04 16.35
N GLU A 230 1.48 2.24 16.78
CA GLU A 230 2.13 3.54 16.77
C GLU A 230 2.25 4.13 15.36
N HIS A 231 2.56 3.27 14.38
CA HIS A 231 2.63 3.69 12.99
C HIS A 231 1.29 4.25 12.51
N LEU A 232 0.19 3.50 12.70
CA LEU A 232 -1.14 3.94 12.29
C LEU A 232 -1.58 5.21 13.00
N LEU A 233 -1.45 5.29 14.33
CA LEU A 233 -1.86 6.49 15.07
C LEU A 233 -1.13 7.75 14.59
N ARG A 234 0.17 7.63 14.26
CA ARG A 234 0.98 8.75 13.79
C ARG A 234 0.68 9.13 12.33
N SER A 235 0.44 8.17 11.44
CA SER A 235 0.25 8.46 10.01
C SER A 235 -1.18 8.82 9.65
N MET A 236 -2.19 8.29 10.35
CA MET A 236 -3.56 8.36 9.87
C MET A 236 -4.20 9.74 9.99
N ARG A 237 -3.99 10.47 11.09
CA ARG A 237 -4.53 11.85 11.22
C ARG A 237 -4.10 12.76 10.06
N PRO A 238 -2.79 12.90 9.74
CA PRO A 238 -2.38 13.72 8.60
C PRO A 238 -2.85 13.15 7.25
N MET A 239 -2.89 11.83 7.06
CA MET A 239 -3.41 11.23 5.82
C MET A 239 -4.91 11.49 5.63
N VAL A 240 -5.72 11.38 6.68
CA VAL A 240 -7.16 11.72 6.64
C VAL A 240 -7.35 13.21 6.35
N ALA A 241 -6.59 14.09 7.00
CA ALA A 241 -6.63 15.53 6.74
C ALA A 241 -6.22 15.88 5.29
N ALA A 242 -5.35 15.08 4.67
CA ALA A 242 -4.92 15.23 3.29
C ALA A 242 -5.85 14.55 2.26
N GLY A 243 -6.87 13.80 2.70
CA GLY A 243 -7.74 13.02 1.82
C GLY A 243 -7.11 11.72 1.27
N GLU A 244 -6.02 11.26 1.88
CA GLU A 244 -5.26 10.05 1.52
C GLU A 244 -5.72 8.81 2.29
N ALA A 245 -6.62 8.98 3.26
CA ALA A 245 -7.25 7.92 4.02
C ALA A 245 -8.63 8.34 4.51
N VAL A 246 -9.49 7.36 4.81
CA VAL A 246 -10.79 7.54 5.44
C VAL A 246 -10.94 6.50 6.54
N VAL A 247 -11.39 6.95 7.71
CA VAL A 247 -11.85 6.07 8.78
C VAL A 247 -13.37 6.13 8.83
N THR A 248 -14.03 4.98 8.79
CA THR A 248 -15.49 4.89 8.91
C THR A 248 -15.85 4.07 10.14
N GLU A 249 -16.74 4.61 10.98
CA GLU A 249 -17.37 3.88 12.07
C GLU A 249 -18.75 3.35 11.65
N PHE A 250 -19.07 2.14 12.10
CA PHE A 250 -20.39 1.54 11.95
C PHE A 250 -21.01 1.36 13.33
N ARG A 251 -22.12 2.06 13.55
CA ARG A 251 -22.82 2.13 14.82
C ARG A 251 -24.12 1.33 14.78
N LEU A 252 -24.44 0.71 15.90
CA LEU A 252 -25.72 0.05 16.12
C LEU A 252 -26.14 0.35 17.57
N ASP A 253 -27.37 0.81 17.76
CA ASP A 253 -27.88 1.18 19.09
C ASP A 253 -26.98 2.21 19.82
N GLY A 254 -26.35 3.12 19.08
CA GLY A 254 -25.42 4.14 19.60
C GLY A 254 -23.98 3.67 19.87
N GLU A 255 -23.69 2.37 19.75
CA GLU A 255 -22.38 1.76 20.01
C GLU A 255 -21.60 1.51 18.70
N VAL A 256 -20.29 1.82 18.68
CA VAL A 256 -19.42 1.50 17.53
C VAL A 256 -19.09 0.01 17.53
N LEU A 257 -19.72 -0.74 16.64
CA LEU A 257 -19.52 -2.19 16.52
C LEU A 257 -18.55 -2.59 15.41
N ALA A 258 -18.27 -1.70 14.46
CA ALA A 258 -17.16 -1.91 13.52
C ALA A 258 -16.52 -0.58 13.17
N ALA A 259 -15.26 -0.64 12.76
CA ALA A 259 -14.56 0.48 12.15
C ALA A 259 -13.64 -0.04 11.05
N ASP A 260 -13.51 0.73 9.97
CA ASP A 260 -12.60 0.44 8.88
C ASP A 260 -11.71 1.63 8.55
N LEU A 261 -10.53 1.29 8.05
CA LEU A 261 -9.54 2.20 7.52
C LEU A 261 -9.37 1.89 6.04
N THR A 262 -9.81 2.83 5.20
CA THR A 262 -9.67 2.80 3.75
C THR A 262 -8.58 3.78 3.32
N LEU A 263 -7.60 3.33 2.56
CA LEU A 263 -6.52 4.16 2.01
C LEU A 263 -6.87 4.63 0.59
N LEU A 264 -6.57 5.89 0.28
CA LEU A 264 -6.98 6.59 -0.94
C LEU A 264 -5.79 7.25 -1.68
N SER A 265 -5.72 7.07 -3.00
CA SER A 265 -4.87 7.86 -3.88
C SER A 265 -5.69 8.46 -5.03
N GLY A 266 -5.02 9.08 -6.01
CA GLY A 266 -5.70 9.58 -7.21
C GLY A 266 -6.44 8.48 -7.98
N THR A 267 -5.95 7.25 -7.94
CA THR A 267 -6.44 6.13 -8.78
C THR A 267 -6.89 4.90 -7.99
N LEU A 268 -6.76 4.89 -6.66
CA LEU A 268 -7.01 3.71 -5.84
C LEU A 268 -7.78 4.03 -4.56
N ALA A 269 -8.76 3.18 -4.23
CA ALA A 269 -9.39 3.12 -2.92
C ALA A 269 -9.29 1.67 -2.40
N GLY A 270 -8.69 1.46 -1.23
CA GLY A 270 -8.47 0.10 -0.70
C GLY A 270 -8.69 -0.02 0.80
N GLY A 271 -9.56 -0.94 1.20
CA GLY A 271 -9.81 -1.26 2.61
C GLY A 271 -8.61 -1.95 3.24
N TYR A 272 -7.82 -1.21 4.01
CA TYR A 272 -6.52 -1.63 4.55
C TYR A 272 -6.63 -2.44 5.84
N LEU A 273 -7.43 -1.95 6.79
CA LEU A 273 -7.62 -2.60 8.07
C LEU A 273 -9.05 -2.38 8.55
N TYR A 274 -9.63 -3.38 9.20
CA TYR A 274 -10.92 -3.20 9.86
C TYR A 274 -10.99 -4.01 11.15
N GLY A 275 -11.82 -3.55 12.09
CA GLY A 275 -12.21 -4.28 13.28
C GLY A 275 -13.73 -4.40 13.34
N ALA A 276 -14.25 -5.55 13.80
CA ALA A 276 -15.69 -5.78 13.90
C ALA A 276 -16.02 -6.61 15.14
N HIS A 277 -16.94 -6.12 15.96
CA HIS A 277 -17.43 -6.82 17.14
C HIS A 277 -18.14 -8.14 16.75
N PRO A 278 -17.87 -9.28 17.41
CA PRO A 278 -18.52 -10.56 17.13
C PRO A 278 -20.06 -10.52 17.09
N ARG A 279 -20.68 -9.70 17.96
CA ARG A 279 -22.13 -9.36 17.96
C ARG A 279 -22.71 -9.04 16.57
N LEU A 280 -21.96 -8.41 15.66
CA LEU A 280 -22.45 -8.18 14.29
C LEU A 280 -22.75 -9.51 13.58
N ARG A 281 -21.88 -10.50 13.73
CA ARG A 281 -22.08 -11.84 13.15
C ARG A 281 -23.25 -12.57 13.80
N GLU A 282 -23.43 -12.44 15.11
CA GLU A 282 -24.58 -13.00 15.85
C GLU A 282 -25.91 -12.42 15.34
N ARG A 283 -25.94 -11.13 15.02
CA ARG A 283 -27.08 -10.44 14.36
C ARG A 283 -27.16 -10.73 12.86
N LYS A 284 -26.34 -11.66 12.36
CA LYS A 284 -26.28 -12.11 10.96
C LYS A 284 -26.02 -10.93 10.01
N VAL A 285 -25.15 -9.99 10.41
CA VAL A 285 -24.62 -8.92 9.56
C VAL A 285 -23.45 -9.46 8.74
N ASP A 286 -23.46 -9.18 7.43
CA ASP A 286 -22.35 -9.52 6.54
C ASP A 286 -21.32 -8.38 6.53
N VAL A 287 -20.32 -8.50 7.40
CA VAL A 287 -19.27 -7.47 7.57
C VAL A 287 -18.52 -7.20 6.28
N ALA A 288 -18.21 -8.23 5.48
CA ALA A 288 -17.47 -8.04 4.23
C ALA A 288 -18.26 -7.21 3.21
N THR A 289 -19.56 -7.45 3.09
CA THR A 289 -20.46 -6.66 2.22
C THR A 289 -20.59 -5.23 2.72
N MET A 290 -20.73 -5.04 4.03
CA MET A 290 -20.82 -3.71 4.66
C MET A 290 -19.57 -2.86 4.41
N LEU A 291 -18.38 -3.47 4.58
CA LEU A 291 -17.11 -2.79 4.35
C LEU A 291 -16.88 -2.48 2.87
N LEU A 292 -17.24 -3.40 1.97
CA LEU A 292 -17.14 -3.15 0.54
C LEU A 292 -18.08 -2.02 0.10
N ASP A 293 -19.31 -2.00 0.61
CA ASP A 293 -20.26 -0.91 0.37
C ASP A 293 -19.70 0.44 0.80
N ALA A 294 -19.10 0.50 1.99
CA ALA A 294 -18.42 1.70 2.46
C ALA A 294 -17.26 2.13 1.56
N ALA A 295 -16.39 1.20 1.18
CA ALA A 295 -15.28 1.51 0.28
C ALA A 295 -15.74 2.01 -1.10
N THR A 296 -16.86 1.50 -1.63
CA THR A 296 -17.39 1.96 -2.93
C THR A 296 -17.80 3.43 -2.92
N ARG A 297 -18.18 3.99 -1.76
CA ARG A 297 -18.51 5.43 -1.62
C ARG A 297 -17.32 6.35 -1.88
N HIS A 298 -16.10 5.81 -1.86
CA HIS A 298 -14.86 6.55 -2.08
C HIS A 298 -14.27 6.35 -3.48
N THR A 299 -15.00 5.70 -4.40
CA THR A 299 -14.54 5.44 -5.78
C THR A 299 -14.66 6.65 -6.71
N GLY A 300 -15.41 7.68 -6.31
CA GLY A 300 -15.55 8.95 -7.04
C GLY A 300 -14.38 9.92 -6.81
N GLY A 301 -14.23 10.92 -7.67
CA GLY A 301 -13.14 11.92 -7.65
C GLY A 301 -12.92 12.51 -9.04
N GLU A 302 -11.94 13.40 -9.19
CA GLU A 302 -11.52 13.93 -10.52
C GLU A 302 -11.09 12.78 -11.45
N GLN A 303 -10.41 11.79 -10.88
CA GLN A 303 -10.18 10.49 -11.49
C GLN A 303 -10.94 9.43 -10.69
N ARG A 304 -11.57 8.50 -11.41
CA ARG A 304 -12.25 7.36 -10.82
C ARG A 304 -11.24 6.42 -10.18
N ARG A 305 -11.44 6.09 -8.90
CA ARG A 305 -10.53 5.23 -8.13
C ARG A 305 -10.93 3.76 -8.25
N ALA A 306 -10.04 2.94 -8.79
CA ALA A 306 -10.21 1.49 -8.76
C ALA A 306 -10.33 1.01 -7.31
N LEU A 307 -11.24 0.07 -7.07
CA LEU A 307 -11.47 -0.48 -5.75
C LEU A 307 -10.51 -1.66 -5.55
N SER A 308 -9.43 -1.41 -4.84
CA SER A 308 -8.41 -2.41 -4.55
C SER A 308 -8.80 -3.23 -3.33
N LEU A 309 -8.83 -4.55 -3.49
CA LEU A 309 -8.91 -5.49 -2.37
C LEU A 309 -7.53 -5.76 -1.75
N LEU A 310 -6.55 -4.92 -2.12
CA LEU A 310 -5.15 -4.94 -1.71
C LEU A 310 -4.49 -6.29 -1.97
N ARG A 311 -3.32 -6.49 -1.36
CA ARG A 311 -2.55 -7.71 -1.51
C ARG A 311 -3.29 -8.92 -0.93
N GLY A 312 -3.17 -10.05 -1.62
CA GLY A 312 -3.72 -11.33 -1.18
C GLY A 312 -4.73 -11.89 -2.16
N ASN A 313 -4.82 -13.22 -2.18
CA ASN A 313 -5.66 -13.99 -3.10
C ASN A 313 -6.65 -14.87 -2.33
N GLU A 314 -7.24 -14.34 -1.27
CA GLU A 314 -8.16 -15.09 -0.43
C GLU A 314 -9.43 -15.49 -1.23
N PRO A 315 -9.91 -16.76 -1.14
CA PRO A 315 -11.02 -17.24 -1.95
C PRO A 315 -12.30 -16.40 -1.89
N TYR A 316 -12.58 -15.76 -0.74
CA TYR A 316 -13.78 -14.94 -0.58
C TYR A 316 -13.75 -13.65 -1.41
N LYS A 317 -12.57 -13.14 -1.81
CA LYS A 317 -12.45 -11.92 -2.62
C LYS A 317 -12.95 -12.15 -4.05
N HIS A 318 -12.77 -13.36 -4.58
CA HIS A 318 -13.25 -13.78 -5.91
C HIS A 318 -14.78 -13.74 -6.07
N HIS A 319 -15.49 -13.67 -4.95
CA HIS A 319 -16.94 -13.54 -4.94
C HIS A 319 -17.45 -12.31 -5.70
N TRP A 320 -16.63 -11.28 -5.80
CA TRP A 320 -16.95 -10.02 -6.46
C TRP A 320 -16.49 -9.94 -7.91
N ARG A 321 -15.97 -11.05 -8.46
CA ARG A 321 -15.34 -11.11 -9.80
C ARG A 321 -14.34 -9.95 -10.02
N PRO A 322 -13.33 -9.82 -9.15
CA PRO A 322 -12.26 -8.86 -9.36
C PRO A 322 -11.34 -9.29 -10.49
N ASP A 323 -10.68 -8.32 -11.09
CA ASP A 323 -9.60 -8.56 -12.04
C ASP A 323 -8.29 -8.79 -11.25
N PRO A 324 -7.53 -9.86 -11.56
CA PRO A 324 -6.26 -10.10 -10.90
C PRO A 324 -5.19 -9.14 -11.44
N VAL A 325 -4.52 -8.45 -10.53
CA VAL A 325 -3.40 -7.56 -10.83
C VAL A 325 -2.20 -8.05 -10.03
N THR A 326 -1.19 -8.62 -10.69
CA THR A 326 -0.01 -9.15 -10.03
C THR A 326 1.04 -8.06 -9.86
N ASN A 327 1.44 -7.80 -8.61
CA ASN A 327 2.57 -6.94 -8.32
C ASN A 327 3.85 -7.53 -8.92
N GLN A 328 4.83 -6.67 -9.12
CA GLN A 328 6.13 -6.98 -9.69
C GLN A 328 7.22 -6.74 -8.66
N ARG A 329 8.34 -7.42 -8.87
CA ARG A 329 9.56 -7.23 -8.10
C ARG A 329 10.74 -6.99 -9.02
N PHE A 330 11.42 -5.88 -8.80
CA PHE A 330 12.56 -5.44 -9.58
C PHE A 330 13.84 -5.50 -8.76
N LEU A 331 14.78 -6.31 -9.24
CA LEU A 331 16.12 -6.43 -8.70
C LEU A 331 17.09 -5.65 -9.60
N LEU A 332 17.77 -4.65 -9.05
CA LEU A 332 18.74 -3.84 -9.78
C LEU A 332 20.11 -3.93 -9.10
N ALA A 333 21.14 -4.25 -9.88
CA ALA A 333 22.50 -4.43 -9.39
C ALA A 333 23.54 -3.81 -10.33
N ARG A 334 24.73 -3.53 -9.80
CA ARG A 334 25.96 -3.37 -10.58
C ARG A 334 26.65 -4.72 -10.75
N HIS A 335 27.60 -4.83 -11.67
CA HIS A 335 28.37 -6.08 -11.88
C HIS A 335 28.96 -6.63 -10.57
N ARG A 336 29.55 -5.75 -9.73
CA ARG A 336 30.10 -6.13 -8.41
C ARG A 336 29.08 -6.68 -7.41
N THR A 337 27.80 -6.35 -7.55
CA THR A 337 26.71 -6.82 -6.68
C THR A 337 25.81 -7.82 -7.38
N ALA A 338 26.13 -8.26 -8.60
CA ALA A 338 25.34 -9.24 -9.35
C ALA A 338 25.16 -10.58 -8.62
N PRO A 339 26.14 -11.10 -7.83
CA PRO A 339 25.92 -12.29 -7.02
C PRO A 339 24.76 -12.15 -6.01
N LEU A 340 24.54 -10.95 -5.46
CA LEU A 340 23.41 -10.68 -4.56
C LEU A 340 22.07 -10.78 -5.30
N LEU A 341 22.02 -10.29 -6.54
CA LEU A 341 20.85 -10.42 -7.41
C LEU A 341 20.54 -11.90 -7.68
N ALA A 342 21.55 -12.68 -8.07
CA ALA A 342 21.39 -14.12 -8.32
C ALA A 342 20.90 -14.86 -7.07
N ALA A 343 21.47 -14.55 -5.90
CA ALA A 343 21.02 -15.13 -4.63
C ALA A 343 19.57 -14.77 -4.30
N ALA A 344 19.16 -13.51 -4.47
CA ALA A 344 17.79 -13.05 -4.22
C ALA A 344 16.78 -13.69 -5.19
N ALA A 345 17.13 -13.80 -6.47
CA ALA A 345 16.32 -14.48 -7.48
C ALA A 345 16.20 -15.99 -7.19
N GLY A 346 17.32 -16.65 -6.87
CA GLY A 346 17.34 -18.06 -6.51
C GLY A 346 16.52 -18.38 -5.26
N TYR A 347 16.63 -17.54 -4.22
CA TYR A 347 15.80 -17.67 -3.02
C TYR A 347 14.30 -17.55 -3.32
N THR A 348 13.93 -16.61 -4.20
CA THR A 348 12.52 -16.42 -4.61
C THR A 348 12.02 -17.64 -5.39
N ALA A 349 12.79 -18.13 -6.36
CA ALA A 349 12.46 -19.34 -7.12
C ALA A 349 12.33 -20.59 -6.22
N ALA A 350 13.25 -20.76 -5.28
CA ALA A 350 13.20 -21.86 -4.31
C ALA A 350 11.95 -21.79 -3.42
N ARG A 351 11.55 -20.59 -2.98
CA ARG A 351 10.32 -20.38 -2.19
C ARG A 351 9.06 -20.72 -2.98
N GLU A 352 8.96 -20.24 -4.22
CA GLU A 352 7.80 -20.54 -5.08
C GLU A 352 7.70 -22.03 -5.38
N TRP A 353 8.82 -22.71 -5.61
CA TRP A 353 8.85 -24.17 -5.79
C TRP A 353 8.46 -24.94 -4.51
N ALA A 354 8.90 -24.49 -3.34
CA ALA A 354 8.63 -25.17 -2.07
C ALA A 354 7.19 -24.98 -1.57
N LYS A 355 6.56 -23.83 -1.87
CA LYS A 355 5.22 -23.46 -1.38
C LYS A 355 4.12 -24.48 -1.70
N PRO A 356 3.94 -24.99 -2.94
CA PRO A 356 2.93 -26.02 -3.22
C PRO A 356 3.26 -27.34 -2.51
N LYS A 357 4.53 -27.75 -2.49
CA LYS A 357 4.96 -28.99 -1.82
C LYS A 357 4.71 -28.98 -0.31
N LEU A 358 4.97 -27.84 0.34
CA LEU A 358 4.67 -27.66 1.77
C LEU A 358 3.17 -27.64 2.05
N ARG A 359 2.35 -27.17 1.10
CA ARG A 359 0.89 -27.23 1.20
C ARG A 359 0.39 -28.67 1.11
N GLU A 360 0.85 -29.43 0.11
CA GLU A 360 0.52 -30.85 -0.04
C GLU A 360 0.94 -31.68 1.19
N LEU A 361 2.12 -31.43 1.74
CA LEU A 361 2.60 -32.11 2.95
C LEU A 361 1.75 -31.79 4.20
N ARG A 362 1.22 -30.57 4.31
CA ARG A 362 0.30 -30.18 5.39
C ARG A 362 -1.07 -30.81 5.22
N GLU A 363 -1.56 -30.90 3.99
CA GLU A 363 -2.82 -31.57 3.66
C GLU A 363 -2.73 -33.09 3.94
N ARG A 364 -1.57 -33.72 3.70
CA ARG A 364 -1.32 -35.13 4.02
C ARG A 364 -1.09 -35.46 5.49
N ARG A 365 -0.66 -34.48 6.31
CA ARG A 365 -0.45 -34.65 7.77
C ARG A 365 -1.67 -34.29 8.62
N GLY A 366 -2.69 -33.70 7.99
CA GLY A 366 -3.98 -33.38 8.60
C GLY A 366 -5.09 -34.38 8.24
N GLN A 367 -4.76 -35.44 7.49
CA GLN A 367 -5.48 -36.71 7.41
C GLN A 367 -4.82 -37.67 8.37
#